data_AF-A0A1V4YIW5-F1
#
_entry.id   AF-A0A1V4YIW5-F1
#
_cell.length_a   1.000
_cell.length_b   1.000
_cell.length_c   1.000
_cell.angle_alpha   90.00
_cell.angle_beta   90.00
_cell.angle_gamma   90.00
#
_symmetry.space_group_name_H-M   'P 1'
#
loop_
_entity.id
_entity.type
_entity.pdbx_description
1 polymer ?
#
loop_
_entity_poly.entity_id
_entity_poly.type
_entity_poly.pdbx_seq_one_letter_code
_entity_poly.pdbx_strand_id
1 'polypeptide(L)'
;MPPITYKEFSEYMARYECPRDIMVKADTWIVKKSPNRYDTKIPSEIFYEYVQDMRDRMNKGMRISENAIWEAAVESLVMMSRGEKKAQIENEIVGKAIADFRKRYRQALRKGTLDSAPDLDVLLLAKELGAGVVAADEGIKVWAERLGLRFLSAKSFPKMMNEYLKYYE
;
A
#
# COMPACT_ATOMS: atom_id res chain seq x y z
N MET A 1 -3.61 -14.79 11.41
CA MET A 1 -3.65 -13.42 10.83
C MET A 1 -2.59 -12.55 11.50
N PRO A 2 -1.86 -11.70 10.76
CA PRO A 2 -0.90 -10.76 11.35
C PRO A 2 -1.58 -9.82 12.36
N PRO A 3 -0.94 -9.47 13.50
CA PRO A 3 -1.55 -8.63 14.53
C PRO A 3 -1.99 -7.24 14.03
N ILE A 4 -1.26 -6.64 13.10
CA ILE A 4 -1.59 -5.32 12.54
C ILE A 4 -2.85 -5.42 11.68
N THR A 5 -2.92 -6.42 10.79
CA THR A 5 -4.12 -6.69 9.98
C THR A 5 -5.33 -7.02 10.86
N TYR A 6 -5.12 -7.74 11.97
CA TYR A 6 -6.20 -8.02 12.91
C TYR A 6 -6.72 -6.73 13.57
N LYS A 7 -5.84 -5.79 13.92
CA LYS A 7 -6.25 -4.49 14.45
C LYS A 7 -7.13 -3.74 13.44
N GLU A 8 -6.73 -3.70 12.18
CA GLU A 8 -7.53 -3.10 11.09
C GLU A 8 -8.89 -3.80 10.94
N PHE A 9 -8.92 -5.12 11.01
CA PHE A 9 -10.16 -5.90 11.02
C PHE A 9 -11.08 -5.52 12.20
N SER A 10 -10.55 -5.44 13.42
CA SER A 10 -11.35 -5.05 14.59
C SER A 10 -11.89 -3.62 14.47
N GLU A 11 -11.08 -2.68 13.98
CA GLU A 11 -11.50 -1.30 13.72
C GLU A 11 -12.58 -1.22 12.64
N TYR A 12 -12.47 -2.05 11.60
CA TYR A 12 -13.47 -2.16 10.55
C TYR A 12 -14.80 -2.69 11.10
N MET A 13 -14.77 -3.78 11.88
CA MET A 13 -15.97 -4.35 12.50
C MET A 13 -16.66 -3.37 13.44
N ALA A 14 -15.89 -2.60 14.23
CA ALA A 14 -16.42 -1.57 15.10
C ALA A 14 -17.06 -0.41 14.31
N ARG A 15 -16.46 -0.01 13.19
CA ARG A 15 -16.99 1.06 12.32
C ARG A 15 -18.37 0.72 11.74
N TYR A 16 -18.64 -0.56 11.47
CA TYR A 16 -19.92 -1.03 10.97
C TYR A 16 -20.86 -1.54 12.07
N GLU A 17 -20.62 -1.16 13.33
CA GLU A 17 -21.48 -1.46 14.48
C GLU A 17 -21.78 -2.97 14.62
N CYS A 18 -20.78 -3.81 14.36
CA CYS A 18 -20.96 -5.25 14.45
C CYS A 18 -21.35 -5.67 15.89
N PRO A 19 -22.40 -6.50 16.05
CA PRO A 19 -22.79 -7.03 17.36
C PRO A 19 -21.63 -7.69 18.10
N ARG A 20 -21.56 -7.44 19.41
CA ARG A 20 -20.44 -7.91 20.25
C ARG A 20 -20.32 -9.43 20.32
N ASP A 21 -21.44 -10.14 20.23
CA ASP A 21 -21.46 -11.61 20.20
C ASP A 21 -20.80 -12.17 18.94
N ILE A 22 -20.98 -11.51 17.78
CA ILE A 22 -20.31 -11.87 16.53
C ILE A 22 -18.81 -11.60 16.62
N MET A 23 -18.41 -10.47 17.21
CA MET A 23 -16.98 -10.17 17.44
C MET A 23 -16.31 -11.23 18.32
N VAL A 24 -16.94 -11.63 19.43
CA VAL A 24 -16.42 -12.67 20.33
C VAL A 24 -16.28 -14.01 19.59
N LYS A 25 -17.27 -14.37 18.76
CA LYS A 25 -17.17 -15.55 17.90
C LYS A 25 -15.96 -15.43 16.97
N ALA A 26 -15.84 -14.35 16.20
CA ALA A 26 -14.74 -14.15 15.26
C ALA A 26 -13.37 -14.24 15.95
N ASP A 27 -13.21 -13.62 17.12
CA ASP A 27 -11.97 -13.66 17.91
C ASP A 27 -11.59 -15.07 18.37
N THR A 28 -12.58 -15.94 18.56
CA THR A 28 -12.34 -17.35 18.91
C THR A 28 -11.73 -18.12 17.74
N TRP A 29 -12.11 -17.78 16.50
CA TRP A 29 -11.61 -18.46 15.29
C TRP A 29 -10.33 -17.85 14.72
N ILE A 30 -10.09 -16.55 14.95
CA ILE A 30 -8.94 -15.84 14.36
C ILE A 30 -7.72 -15.93 15.28
N VAL A 31 -6.83 -16.87 14.97
CA VAL A 31 -5.52 -16.97 15.65
C VAL A 31 -4.54 -15.91 15.11
N LYS A 32 -4.00 -15.10 16.02
CA LYS A 32 -3.01 -14.05 15.72
C LYS A 32 -1.62 -14.68 15.57
N LYS A 33 -0.96 -14.42 14.45
CA LYS A 33 0.39 -14.92 14.15
C LYS A 33 1.06 -13.96 13.16
N SER A 34 2.25 -13.51 13.49
CA SER A 34 3.13 -12.80 12.55
C SER A 34 3.86 -13.80 11.66
N PRO A 35 4.15 -13.45 10.40
CA PRO A 35 4.94 -14.32 9.53
C PRO A 35 6.39 -14.43 10.03
N ASN A 36 7.03 -15.55 9.73
CA ASN A 36 8.48 -15.67 9.84
C ASN A 36 9.15 -14.84 8.73
N ARG A 37 9.58 -13.62 9.06
CA ARG A 37 10.24 -12.71 8.12
C ARG A 37 11.69 -13.09 7.79
N TYR A 38 12.27 -14.06 8.48
CA TYR A 38 13.69 -14.44 8.35
C TYR A 38 13.88 -15.67 7.46
N ASP A 39 13.08 -16.73 7.65
CA ASP A 39 13.31 -18.01 6.97
C ASP A 39 12.35 -18.29 5.81
N THR A 40 11.38 -17.41 5.55
CA THR A 40 10.39 -17.64 4.49
C THR A 40 11.05 -17.55 3.11
N LYS A 41 11.07 -18.68 2.39
CA LYS A 41 11.56 -18.74 1.01
C LYS A 41 10.57 -18.06 0.06
N ILE A 42 11.04 -17.02 -0.62
CA ILE A 42 10.30 -16.31 -1.67
C ILE A 42 10.99 -16.49 -3.03
N PRO A 43 10.24 -16.52 -4.15
CA PRO A 43 10.82 -16.48 -5.48
C PRO A 43 11.71 -15.24 -5.67
N SER A 44 12.87 -15.40 -6.30
CA SER A 44 13.80 -14.29 -6.57
C SER A 44 13.21 -13.23 -7.50
N GLU A 45 12.28 -13.60 -8.37
CA GLU A 45 11.58 -12.68 -9.28
C GLU A 45 10.97 -11.48 -8.53
N ILE A 46 10.39 -11.73 -7.36
CA ILE A 46 9.81 -10.69 -6.49
C ILE A 46 10.85 -9.63 -6.12
N PHE A 47 12.09 -10.06 -5.88
CA PHE A 47 13.18 -9.15 -5.55
C PHE A 47 13.59 -8.31 -6.76
N TYR A 48 13.65 -8.91 -7.96
CA TYR A 48 13.91 -8.16 -9.20
C TYR A 48 12.84 -7.11 -9.47
N GLU A 49 11.56 -7.47 -9.31
CA GLU A 49 10.45 -6.55 -9.46
C GLU A 49 10.49 -5.43 -8.44
N TYR A 50 10.81 -5.72 -7.18
CA TYR A 50 10.99 -4.70 -6.14
C TYR A 50 12.11 -3.72 -6.51
N VAL A 51 13.26 -4.21 -6.98
CA VAL A 51 14.37 -3.36 -7.41
C VAL A 51 13.96 -2.48 -8.59
N GLN A 52 13.22 -3.03 -9.56
CA GLN A 52 12.75 -2.29 -10.72
C GLN A 52 11.75 -1.20 -10.33
N ASP A 53 10.75 -1.53 -9.50
CA ASP A 53 9.76 -0.59 -9.00
C ASP A 53 10.43 0.53 -8.19
N MET A 54 11.38 0.20 -7.31
CA MET A 54 12.16 1.20 -6.59
C MET A 54 12.91 2.16 -7.52
N ARG A 55 13.54 1.62 -8.58
CA ARG A 55 14.23 2.44 -9.58
C ARG A 55 13.26 3.37 -10.32
N ASP A 56 12.10 2.88 -10.69
CA ASP A 56 11.08 3.67 -11.40
C ASP A 56 10.51 4.79 -10.52
N ARG A 57 10.32 4.52 -9.23
CA ARG A 57 9.92 5.54 -8.24
C ARG A 57 11.00 6.60 -8.05
N MET A 58 12.28 6.21 -7.96
CA MET A 58 13.40 7.15 -7.89
C MET A 58 13.46 8.04 -9.14
N ASN A 59 13.35 7.45 -10.34
CA ASN A 59 13.32 8.18 -11.60
C ASN A 59 12.15 9.18 -11.67
N LYS A 60 10.97 8.78 -11.18
CA LYS A 60 9.82 9.67 -11.09
C LYS A 60 10.05 10.82 -10.11
N GLY A 61 10.66 10.54 -8.97
CA GLY A 61 11.08 11.56 -8.00
C GLY A 61 12.05 12.57 -8.62
N MET A 62 13.03 12.10 -9.40
CA MET A 62 13.99 12.95 -10.11
C MET A 62 13.28 13.90 -11.09
N ARG A 63 12.37 13.39 -11.94
CA ARG A 63 11.60 14.22 -12.88
C ARG A 63 10.75 15.28 -12.17
N ILE A 64 10.20 14.95 -11.00
CA ILE A 64 9.43 15.92 -10.19
C ILE A 64 10.34 17.03 -9.67
N SER A 65 11.56 16.70 -9.23
CA SER A 65 12.56 17.69 -8.83
C SER A 65 12.95 18.61 -9.98
N GLU A 66 13.26 18.03 -11.15
CA GLU A 66 13.64 18.78 -12.36
C GLU A 66 12.54 19.77 -12.77
N ASN A 67 11.29 19.30 -12.82
CA ASN A 67 10.15 20.15 -13.17
C ASN A 67 9.93 21.27 -12.14
N ALA A 68 10.05 20.98 -10.84
CA ALA A 68 9.90 21.99 -9.80
C ALA A 68 10.99 23.08 -9.88
N ILE A 69 12.23 22.69 -10.20
CA ILE A 69 13.34 23.64 -10.43
C ILE A 69 13.02 24.51 -11.64
N TRP A 70 12.56 23.93 -12.75
CA TRP A 70 12.23 24.70 -13.94
C TRP A 70 11.05 25.65 -13.76
N GLU A 71 9.95 25.15 -13.19
CA GLU A 71 8.76 25.95 -12.89
C GLU A 71 9.13 27.16 -12.01
N ALA A 72 9.87 26.92 -10.92
CA ALA A 72 10.29 27.98 -10.00
C ALA A 72 11.25 28.99 -10.65
N ALA A 73 12.20 28.53 -11.47
CA ALA A 73 13.16 29.40 -12.13
C ALA A 73 12.48 30.30 -13.17
N VAL A 74 11.60 29.75 -14.00
CA VAL A 74 10.85 30.51 -15.02
C VAL A 74 9.94 31.53 -14.36
N GLU A 75 9.17 31.14 -13.33
CA GLU A 75 8.27 32.04 -12.62
C GLU A 75 9.05 33.19 -11.94
N SER A 76 10.20 32.88 -11.33
CA SER A 76 11.08 33.88 -10.73
C SER A 76 11.65 34.87 -11.75
N LEU A 77 12.07 34.40 -12.92
CA LEU A 77 12.56 35.27 -14.00
C LEU A 77 11.47 36.21 -14.53
N VAL A 78 10.25 35.69 -14.70
CA VAL A 78 9.09 36.49 -15.12
C VAL A 78 8.79 37.60 -14.11
N MET A 79 8.76 37.29 -12.81
CA MET A 79 8.50 38.31 -11.79
C MET A 79 9.65 39.32 -11.66
N MET A 80 10.91 38.90 -11.80
CA MET A 80 12.04 39.83 -11.86
C MET A 80 11.92 40.81 -13.04
N SER A 81 11.53 40.33 -14.22
CA SER A 81 11.32 41.20 -15.39
C SER A 81 10.15 42.19 -15.22
N ARG A 82 9.22 41.92 -14.31
CA ARG A 82 8.13 42.83 -13.91
C ARG A 82 8.53 43.84 -12.83
N GLY A 83 9.78 43.81 -12.37
CA GLY A 83 10.31 44.74 -11.37
C GLY A 83 9.98 44.35 -9.93
N GLU A 84 9.56 43.11 -9.66
CA GLU A 84 9.30 42.66 -8.30
C GLU A 84 10.58 42.54 -7.47
N LYS A 85 10.47 42.78 -6.16
CA LYS A 85 11.61 42.69 -5.24
C LYS A 85 12.01 41.24 -5.05
N LYS A 86 13.31 40.98 -5.05
CA LYS A 86 13.90 39.65 -4.80
C LYS A 86 13.35 38.94 -3.55
N ALA A 87 13.09 39.68 -2.47
CA ALA A 87 12.54 39.12 -1.23
C ALA A 87 11.09 38.61 -1.35
N GLN A 88 10.28 39.19 -2.25
CA GLN A 88 8.92 38.68 -2.53
C GLN A 88 8.99 37.40 -3.38
N ILE A 89 9.85 37.39 -4.40
CA ILE A 89 10.11 36.23 -5.26
C ILE A 89 10.58 35.02 -4.44
N GLU A 90 11.53 35.21 -3.51
CA GLU A 90 12.03 34.14 -2.65
C GLU A 90 10.94 33.55 -1.74
N ASN A 91 10.12 34.39 -1.11
CA ASN A 91 9.10 33.91 -0.18
C ASN A 91 7.89 33.28 -0.89
N GLU A 92 7.36 33.94 -1.92
CA GLU A 92 6.10 33.53 -2.54
C GLU A 92 6.28 32.44 -3.59
N ILE A 93 7.31 32.55 -4.45
CA ILE A 93 7.49 31.63 -5.57
C ILE A 93 8.32 30.43 -5.14
N VAL A 94 9.52 30.66 -4.61
CA VAL A 94 10.42 29.57 -4.21
C VAL A 94 9.84 28.81 -3.01
N GLY A 95 9.29 29.51 -2.02
CA GLY A 95 8.62 28.90 -0.87
C GLY A 95 7.47 27.98 -1.26
N LYS A 96 6.59 28.43 -2.16
CA LYS A 96 5.47 27.65 -2.69
C LYS A 96 5.95 26.46 -3.53
N ALA A 97 6.92 26.68 -4.41
CA ALA A 97 7.50 25.61 -5.22
C ALA A 97 8.11 24.49 -4.37
N ILE A 98 8.80 24.82 -3.26
CA ILE A 98 9.32 23.82 -2.31
C ILE A 98 8.19 23.03 -1.65
N ALA A 99 7.12 23.70 -1.22
CA ALA A 99 5.98 23.04 -0.59
C ALA A 99 5.31 22.06 -1.56
N ASP A 100 5.05 22.50 -2.79
CA ASP A 100 4.43 21.70 -3.84
C ASP A 100 5.32 20.56 -4.31
N PHE A 101 6.63 20.81 -4.47
CA PHE A 101 7.62 19.78 -4.73
C PHE A 101 7.58 18.68 -3.67
N ARG A 102 7.68 19.05 -2.38
CA ARG A 102 7.67 18.08 -1.28
C ARG A 102 6.38 17.26 -1.26
N LYS A 103 5.24 17.86 -1.62
CA LYS A 103 3.95 17.18 -1.71
C LYS A 103 3.94 16.19 -2.87
N ARG A 104 4.28 16.63 -4.09
CA ARG A 104 4.32 15.80 -5.31
C ARG A 104 5.32 14.65 -5.17
N TYR A 105 6.51 14.91 -4.63
CA TYR A 105 7.56 13.92 -4.41
C TYR A 105 7.10 12.81 -3.46
N ARG A 106 6.55 13.18 -2.28
CA ARG A 106 6.00 12.20 -1.32
C ARG A 106 4.86 11.37 -1.93
N GLN A 107 3.99 11.98 -2.71
CA GLN A 107 2.91 11.26 -3.39
C GLN A 107 3.42 10.29 -4.46
N ALA A 108 4.47 10.67 -5.18
CA ALA A 108 5.04 9.84 -6.23
C ALA A 108 5.76 8.59 -5.71
N LEU A 109 6.44 8.69 -4.57
CA LEU A 109 7.12 7.56 -3.93
C LEU A 109 6.16 6.58 -3.23
N ARG A 110 4.97 7.07 -2.85
CA ARG A 110 3.88 6.27 -2.22
C ARG A 110 3.03 5.46 -3.19
N LYS A 111 3.33 5.49 -4.49
CA LYS A 111 2.62 4.69 -5.48
C LYS A 111 3.55 3.58 -5.99
N GLY A 112 3.29 2.37 -5.57
CA GLY A 112 3.89 1.12 -6.00
C GLY A 112 3.05 -0.06 -5.54
N THR A 113 3.40 -1.25 -6.02
CA THR A 113 2.55 -2.44 -5.90
C THR A 113 2.60 -3.11 -4.52
N LEU A 114 3.56 -2.76 -3.67
CA LEU A 114 3.77 -3.40 -2.37
C LEU A 114 4.16 -2.35 -1.31
N ASP A 115 3.22 -1.44 -1.05
CA ASP A 115 3.50 -0.23 -0.28
C ASP A 115 3.12 -0.33 1.20
N SER A 116 2.50 -1.44 1.61
CA SER A 116 2.06 -1.66 2.98
C SER A 116 2.74 -2.90 3.59
N ALA A 117 3.36 -2.71 4.76
CA ALA A 117 3.90 -3.80 5.56
C ALA A 117 2.82 -4.82 5.99
N PRO A 118 1.56 -4.41 6.31
CA PRO A 118 0.49 -5.35 6.62
C PRO A 118 0.16 -6.31 5.48
N ASP A 119 0.08 -5.84 4.23
CA ASP A 119 -0.27 -6.70 3.09
C ASP A 119 0.82 -7.73 2.81
N LEU A 120 2.08 -7.31 2.90
CA LEU A 120 3.22 -8.22 2.81
C LEU A 120 3.18 -9.27 3.92
N ASP A 121 2.87 -8.86 5.16
CA ASP A 121 2.80 -9.79 6.28
C ASP A 121 1.71 -10.86 6.07
N VAL A 122 0.56 -10.50 5.48
CA VAL A 122 -0.51 -11.45 5.14
C VAL A 122 -0.03 -12.46 4.11
N LEU A 123 0.62 -11.99 3.04
CA LEU A 123 1.14 -12.83 1.96
C LEU A 123 2.24 -13.79 2.44
N LEU A 124 3.19 -13.29 3.23
CA LEU A 124 4.26 -14.11 3.81
C LEU A 124 3.69 -15.16 4.77
N LEU A 125 2.71 -14.79 5.59
CA LEU A 125 2.08 -15.74 6.52
C LEU A 125 1.32 -16.82 5.76
N ALA A 126 0.61 -16.45 4.68
CA ALA A 126 -0.08 -17.41 3.83
C ALA A 126 0.90 -18.38 3.17
N LYS A 127 2.07 -17.89 2.73
CA LYS A 127 3.15 -18.73 2.20
C LYS A 127 3.68 -19.69 3.26
N GLU A 128 3.96 -19.20 4.46
CA GLU A 128 4.45 -20.01 5.59
C GLU A 128 3.46 -21.14 5.95
N LEU A 129 2.16 -20.84 5.98
CA LEU A 129 1.12 -21.78 6.37
C LEU A 129 0.61 -22.67 5.23
N GLY A 130 1.04 -22.44 3.98
CA GLY A 130 0.43 -23.08 2.80
C GLY A 130 -1.06 -22.75 2.62
N ALA A 131 -1.48 -21.58 3.13
CA ALA A 131 -2.87 -21.14 3.16
C ALA A 131 -3.27 -20.38 1.89
N GLY A 132 -4.58 -20.29 1.65
CA GLY A 132 -5.13 -19.39 0.63
C GLY A 132 -5.36 -17.98 1.18
N VAL A 133 -5.26 -16.98 0.30
CA VAL A 133 -5.51 -15.57 0.62
C VAL A 133 -6.88 -15.18 0.08
N VAL A 134 -7.74 -14.65 0.95
CA VAL A 134 -9.02 -14.04 0.56
C VAL A 134 -8.87 -12.53 0.62
N ALA A 135 -8.98 -11.84 -0.52
CA ALA A 135 -8.88 -10.39 -0.55
C ALA A 135 -9.80 -9.73 -1.60
N ALA A 136 -10.10 -8.45 -1.37
CA ALA A 136 -10.77 -7.58 -2.33
C ALA A 136 -9.79 -6.67 -3.10
N ASP A 137 -8.55 -6.57 -2.61
CA ASP A 137 -7.50 -5.71 -3.17
C ASP A 137 -6.81 -6.42 -4.34
N GLU A 138 -6.74 -5.74 -5.49
CA GLU A 138 -6.09 -6.26 -6.69
C GLU A 138 -4.56 -6.36 -6.52
N GLY A 139 -3.94 -5.49 -5.72
CA GLY A 139 -2.51 -5.57 -5.39
C GLY A 139 -2.19 -6.89 -4.67
N ILE A 140 -2.97 -7.23 -3.63
CA ILE A 140 -2.80 -8.51 -2.91
C ILE A 140 -2.99 -9.70 -3.86
N LYS A 141 -3.95 -9.63 -4.78
CA LYS A 141 -4.18 -10.68 -5.78
C LYS A 141 -2.96 -10.90 -6.66
N VAL A 142 -2.44 -9.84 -7.29
CA VAL A 142 -1.27 -9.93 -8.18
C VAL A 142 -0.08 -10.56 -7.45
N TRP A 143 0.16 -10.16 -6.20
CA TRP A 143 1.26 -10.72 -5.40
C TRP A 143 1.01 -12.15 -4.93
N ALA A 144 -0.23 -12.51 -4.61
CA ALA A 144 -0.59 -13.88 -4.29
C ALA A 144 -0.30 -14.81 -5.47
N GLU A 145 -0.66 -14.39 -6.70
CA GLU A 145 -0.35 -15.12 -7.93
C GLU A 145 1.17 -15.25 -8.14
N ARG A 146 1.93 -14.16 -7.98
CA ARG A 146 3.40 -14.16 -8.08
C ARG A 146 4.10 -15.06 -7.06
N LEU A 147 3.58 -15.11 -5.83
CA LEU A 147 4.09 -15.99 -4.77
C LEU A 147 3.65 -17.45 -4.93
N GLY A 148 2.78 -17.75 -5.90
CA GLY A 148 2.19 -19.07 -6.10
C GLY A 148 1.26 -19.48 -4.96
N LEU A 149 0.51 -18.53 -4.41
CA LEU A 149 -0.48 -18.75 -3.36
C LEU A 149 -1.84 -19.03 -3.98
N ARG A 150 -2.66 -19.81 -3.25
CA ARG A 150 -4.09 -19.91 -3.59
C ARG A 150 -4.74 -18.56 -3.31
N PHE A 151 -5.56 -18.07 -4.23
CA PHE A 151 -6.24 -16.79 -4.09
C PHE A 151 -7.74 -16.95 -4.29
N LEU A 152 -8.53 -16.20 -3.52
CA LEU A 152 -9.97 -16.11 -3.68
C LEU A 152 -10.45 -14.67 -3.49
N SER A 153 -11.37 -14.23 -4.35
CA SER A 153 -12.00 -12.92 -4.19
C SER A 153 -12.89 -12.88 -2.94
N ALA A 154 -12.77 -11.82 -2.15
CA ALA A 154 -13.64 -11.58 -1.00
C ALA A 154 -15.14 -11.55 -1.36
N LYS A 155 -15.50 -11.17 -2.60
CA LYS A 155 -16.90 -11.17 -3.07
C LYS A 155 -17.45 -12.57 -3.30
N SER A 156 -16.58 -13.50 -3.70
CA SER A 156 -16.97 -14.88 -4.00
C SER A 156 -16.91 -15.78 -2.77
N PHE A 157 -16.10 -15.42 -1.77
CA PHE A 157 -15.88 -16.23 -0.58
C PHE A 157 -17.16 -16.58 0.21
N PRO A 158 -18.09 -15.63 0.52
CA PRO A 158 -19.33 -15.97 1.22
C PRO A 158 -20.21 -16.95 0.44
N LYS A 159 -20.28 -16.81 -0.89
CA LYS A 159 -21.04 -17.72 -1.75
C LYS A 159 -20.48 -19.13 -1.71
N MET A 160 -19.15 -19.23 -1.82
CA MET A 160 -18.45 -20.51 -1.71
C MET A 160 -18.68 -21.18 -0.35
N MET A 161 -18.59 -20.42 0.75
CA MET A 161 -18.86 -20.94 2.09
C MET A 161 -20.31 -21.43 2.24
N ASN A 162 -21.28 -20.70 1.71
CA ASN A 162 -22.68 -21.13 1.71
C ASN A 162 -22.88 -22.46 0.97
N GLU A 163 -22.23 -22.65 -0.17
CA GLU A 163 -22.29 -23.94 -0.88
C GLU A 163 -21.63 -25.06 -0.08
N TYR A 164 -20.50 -24.83 0.58
CA TYR A 164 -19.85 -25.85 1.42
C TYR A 164 -20.71 -26.25 2.62
N LEU A 165 -21.36 -25.29 3.28
CA LEU A 165 -22.16 -25.56 4.48
C LEU A 165 -23.39 -26.42 4.20
N LYS A 166 -23.95 -26.39 2.97
CA LYS A 166 -25.07 -27.27 2.57
C LYS A 166 -24.77 -28.77 2.64
N TYR A 167 -23.49 -29.13 2.57
CA TYR A 167 -23.06 -30.53 2.62
C TYR A 167 -22.60 -30.96 4.02
N TYR A 168 -22.68 -30.05 5.00
CA TYR A 168 -22.30 -30.29 6.39
C TYR A 168 -23.52 -30.34 7.34
N GLU A 169 -24.73 -30.09 6.80
CA GLU A 169 -26.03 -30.37 7.42
C GLU A 169 -26.54 -31.76 7.00
#